data_AF-A0A0S8JTA7-F1
#
_entry.id   AF-A0A0S8JTA7-F1
#
_cell.length_a   1.000
_cell.length_b   1.000
_cell.length_c   1.000
_cell.angle_alpha   90.00
_cell.angle_beta   90.00
_cell.angle_gamma   90.00
#
_symmetry.space_group_name_H-M   'P 1'
#
loop_
_entity.id
_entity.type
_entity.pdbx_description
1 polymer ?
#
loop_
_entity_poly.entity_id
_entity_poly.type
_entity_poly.pdbx_seq_one_letter_code
_entity_poly.pdbx_strand_id
1 'polypeptide(L)'
;MELRDELFEHLPFTVFSVAAGMAVLGFMTYGAMAKDRELVERGSRSLFHVFHPLHMLFSATATTAMFWRHERRWLKAIVIGVIGSLGVCGLSDIFLPYVSGFLLGVRMQLHVCIIEHPQLILPYVLVGLAVGFILSPTTRKGTIFSHSAHVVVSSMASLLYLVSYGLHDWVSVGGLVLIYMVLAVMLPCCTSDIVFPLLLISEPADKAKMRAAFSEQR
;
A
#
# COMPACT_ATOMS: atom_id res chain seq x y z
N MET A 1 -0.94 -16.80 16.97
CA MET A 1 -1.42 -15.68 16.14
C MET A 1 -1.33 -16.14 14.71
N GLU A 2 -2.48 -16.49 14.15
CA GLU A 2 -2.57 -16.94 12.76
C GLU A 2 -2.67 -15.71 11.86
N LEU A 3 -2.05 -15.74 10.67
CA LEU A 3 -2.14 -14.66 9.67
C LEU A 3 -3.60 -14.28 9.36
N ARG A 4 -4.50 -15.25 9.49
CA ARG A 4 -5.93 -15.09 9.31
C ARG A 4 -6.54 -14.11 10.32
N ASP A 5 -6.19 -14.22 11.60
CA ASP A 5 -6.75 -13.36 12.66
C ASP A 5 -6.38 -11.89 12.39
N GLU A 6 -5.12 -11.67 12.04
CA GLU A 6 -4.59 -10.36 11.67
C GLU A 6 -5.30 -9.78 10.45
N LEU A 7 -5.55 -10.60 9.43
CA LEU A 7 -6.26 -10.17 8.22
C LEU A 7 -7.69 -9.72 8.51
N PHE A 8 -8.42 -10.45 9.37
CA PHE A 8 -9.77 -10.09 9.76
C PHE A 8 -9.84 -8.80 10.58
N GLU A 9 -8.79 -8.51 11.36
CA GLU A 9 -8.70 -7.29 12.15
C GLU A 9 -8.40 -6.04 11.30
N HIS A 10 -7.58 -6.16 10.25
CA HIS A 10 -7.27 -5.05 9.33
C HIS A 10 -8.32 -4.86 8.23
N LEU A 11 -9.16 -5.87 7.99
CA LEU A 11 -10.24 -5.82 7.01
C LEU A 11 -11.18 -4.61 7.16
N PRO A 12 -11.76 -4.29 8.33
CA PRO A 12 -12.70 -3.17 8.47
C PRO A 12 -12.07 -1.82 8.09
N PHE A 13 -10.82 -1.57 8.51
CA PHE A 13 -10.12 -0.34 8.15
C PHE A 13 -9.81 -0.29 6.66
N THR A 14 -9.40 -1.41 6.06
CA THR A 14 -9.13 -1.50 4.62
C THR A 14 -10.40 -1.28 3.80
N VAL A 15 -11.53 -1.90 4.19
CA VAL A 15 -12.83 -1.70 3.54
C VAL A 15 -13.25 -0.23 3.62
N PHE A 16 -13.13 0.40 4.79
CA PHE A 16 -13.42 1.82 4.96
C PHE A 16 -12.52 2.68 4.05
N SER A 17 -11.23 2.40 4.03
CA SER A 17 -10.23 3.11 3.22
C SER A 17 -10.53 3.02 1.72
N VAL A 18 -10.83 1.82 1.21
CA VAL A 18 -11.18 1.62 -0.21
C VAL A 18 -12.50 2.29 -0.53
N ALA A 19 -13.52 2.16 0.33
CA ALA A 19 -14.82 2.80 0.12
C ALA A 19 -14.70 4.34 0.11
N ALA A 20 -13.92 4.92 1.02
CA ALA A 20 -13.62 6.34 1.03
C ALA A 20 -12.87 6.77 -0.24
N GLY A 21 -11.89 5.98 -0.68
CA GLY A 21 -11.17 6.20 -1.93
C GLY A 21 -12.09 6.16 -3.15
N MET A 22 -13.02 5.20 -3.20
CA MET A 22 -14.04 5.11 -4.25
C MET A 22 -14.99 6.30 -4.24
N ALA A 23 -15.38 6.82 -3.06
CA ALA A 23 -16.21 8.01 -2.97
C ALA A 23 -15.50 9.26 -3.53
N VAL A 24 -14.21 9.44 -3.21
CA VAL A 24 -13.38 10.53 -3.75
C VAL A 24 -13.21 10.38 -5.26
N LEU A 25 -12.88 9.16 -5.74
CA LEU A 25 -12.78 8.86 -7.17
C LEU A 25 -14.12 9.09 -7.88
N GLY A 26 -15.24 8.72 -7.26
CA GLY A 26 -16.60 8.99 -7.71
C GLY A 26 -16.85 10.47 -7.90
N PHE A 27 -16.53 11.28 -6.89
CA PHE A 27 -16.66 12.73 -6.97
C PHE A 27 -15.81 13.33 -8.10
N MET A 28 -14.56 12.88 -8.26
CA MET A 28 -13.66 13.34 -9.32
C MET A 28 -14.15 12.96 -10.71
N THR A 29 -14.62 11.73 -10.89
CA THR A 29 -15.06 11.21 -12.18
C THR A 29 -16.47 11.68 -12.57
N TYR A 30 -17.37 11.90 -11.60
CA TYR A 30 -18.73 12.38 -11.85
C TYR A 30 -18.76 13.71 -12.62
N GLY A 31 -17.93 14.68 -12.21
CA GLY A 31 -17.87 15.99 -12.88
C GLY A 31 -17.10 15.98 -14.20
N ALA A 32 -16.16 15.04 -14.39
CA ALA A 32 -15.22 15.02 -15.51
C ALA A 32 -15.64 14.08 -16.65
N MET A 33 -16.30 12.95 -16.35
CA MET A 33 -16.84 12.00 -17.33
C MET A 33 -17.86 12.64 -18.28
N ALA A 34 -18.59 13.66 -17.82
CA ALA A 34 -19.55 14.39 -18.64
C ALA A 34 -18.89 15.38 -19.63
N LYS A 35 -17.60 15.67 -19.49
CA LYS A 35 -16.89 16.66 -20.31
C LYS A 35 -15.82 16.04 -21.21
N ASP A 36 -14.94 15.20 -20.65
CA ASP A 36 -13.82 14.63 -21.39
C ASP A 36 -13.20 13.42 -20.67
N ARG A 37 -13.14 12.26 -21.34
CA ARG A 37 -12.52 11.03 -20.81
C ARG A 37 -11.01 11.16 -20.70
N GLU A 38 -10.38 11.85 -21.63
CA GLU A 38 -8.92 12.02 -21.64
C GLU A 38 -8.46 12.85 -20.44
N LEU A 39 -9.29 13.81 -19.99
CA LEU A 39 -9.02 14.59 -18.79
C LEU A 39 -9.02 13.71 -17.53
N VAL A 40 -9.96 12.77 -17.41
CA VAL A 40 -10.02 11.82 -16.29
C VAL A 40 -8.78 10.94 -16.29
N GLU A 41 -8.41 10.37 -17.44
CA GLU A 41 -7.24 9.50 -17.55
C GLU A 41 -5.94 10.22 -17.15
N ARG A 42 -5.71 11.41 -17.70
CA ARG A 42 -4.52 12.22 -17.40
C ARG A 42 -4.51 12.65 -15.93
N GLY A 43 -5.66 13.07 -15.39
CA GLY A 43 -5.80 13.46 -13.99
C GLY A 43 -5.53 12.31 -13.03
N SER A 44 -6.15 11.16 -13.27
CA SER A 44 -5.95 9.95 -12.47
C SER A 44 -4.52 9.43 -12.56
N ARG A 45 -3.88 9.49 -13.74
CA ARG A 45 -2.48 9.11 -13.93
C ARG A 45 -1.53 10.02 -13.15
N SER A 46 -1.74 11.34 -13.22
CA SER A 46 -0.94 12.31 -12.47
C SER A 46 -1.05 12.08 -10.96
N LEU A 47 -2.27 11.87 -10.46
CA LEU A 47 -2.48 11.56 -9.05
C LEU A 47 -1.88 10.19 -8.67
N PHE A 48 -1.95 9.18 -9.55
CA PHE A 48 -1.27 7.90 -9.30
C PHE A 48 0.25 8.11 -9.10
N HIS A 49 0.88 8.95 -9.92
CA HIS A 49 2.30 9.33 -9.77
C HIS A 49 2.60 10.18 -8.53
N VAL A 50 1.58 10.65 -7.79
CA VAL A 50 1.76 11.29 -6.48
C VAL A 50 1.51 10.30 -5.34
N PHE A 51 0.42 9.55 -5.41
CA PHE A 51 -0.01 8.63 -4.37
C PHE A 51 0.88 7.38 -4.30
N HIS A 52 1.34 6.85 -5.43
CA HIS A 52 2.18 5.64 -5.42
C HIS A 52 3.54 5.86 -4.74
N PRO A 53 4.33 6.92 -5.03
CA PRO A 53 5.54 7.22 -4.25
C PRO A 53 5.26 7.52 -2.77
N LEU A 54 4.14 8.19 -2.48
CA LEU A 54 3.75 8.50 -1.10
C LEU A 54 3.43 7.22 -0.33
N HIS A 55 2.75 6.25 -0.95
CA HIS A 55 2.52 4.92 -0.39
C HIS A 55 3.87 4.24 -0.11
N MET A 56 4.78 4.26 -1.08
CA MET A 56 6.13 3.69 -0.94
C MET A 56 6.91 4.27 0.25
N LEU A 57 6.81 5.58 0.48
CA LEU A 57 7.40 6.26 1.64
C LEU A 57 6.80 5.74 2.95
N PHE A 58 5.47 5.71 3.06
CA PHE A 58 4.81 5.29 4.31
C PHE A 58 4.98 3.78 4.56
N SER A 59 4.99 2.96 3.52
CA SER A 59 5.28 1.52 3.62
C SER A 59 6.71 1.29 4.09
N ALA A 60 7.72 1.90 3.44
CA ALA A 60 9.11 1.79 3.89
C ALA A 60 9.30 2.29 5.33
N THR A 61 8.60 3.35 5.72
CA THR A 61 8.59 3.87 7.09
C THR A 61 8.02 2.84 8.07
N ALA A 62 6.83 2.30 7.78
CA ALA A 62 6.13 1.36 8.66
C ALA A 62 6.95 0.08 8.85
N THR A 63 7.38 -0.54 7.75
CA THR A 63 8.12 -1.80 7.77
C THR A 63 9.49 -1.64 8.46
N THR A 64 10.21 -0.54 8.19
CA THR A 64 11.52 -0.28 8.83
C THR A 64 11.37 0.02 10.32
N ALA A 65 10.39 0.86 10.69
CA ALA A 65 10.20 1.27 12.07
C ALA A 65 9.78 0.09 12.95
N MET A 66 8.94 -0.80 12.40
CA MET A 66 8.44 -2.00 13.05
C MET A 66 9.59 -2.99 13.36
N PHE A 67 10.44 -3.26 12.36
CA PHE A 67 11.59 -4.13 12.55
C PHE A 67 12.64 -3.52 13.49
N TRP A 68 13.02 -2.26 13.29
CA TRP A 68 14.06 -1.59 14.09
C TRP A 68 13.72 -1.49 15.59
N ARG A 69 12.42 -1.45 15.92
CA ARG A 69 11.94 -1.44 17.31
C ARG A 69 12.27 -2.72 18.06
N HIS A 70 12.37 -3.85 17.35
CA HIS A 70 12.57 -5.17 17.94
C HIS A 70 13.99 -5.70 17.71
N GLU A 71 14.56 -5.50 16.52
CA GLU A 71 15.91 -5.94 16.18
C GLU A 71 16.73 -4.77 15.63
N ARG A 72 17.74 -4.31 16.39
CA ARG A 72 18.58 -3.15 16.05
C ARG A 72 19.70 -3.45 15.06
N ARG A 73 19.48 -4.37 14.11
CA ARG A 73 20.43 -4.68 13.04
C ARG A 73 20.14 -3.81 11.81
N TRP A 74 20.93 -2.76 11.63
CA TRP A 74 20.64 -1.69 10.66
C TRP A 74 20.59 -2.20 9.20
N LEU A 75 21.52 -3.09 8.82
CA LEU A 75 21.54 -3.71 7.49
C LEU A 75 20.26 -4.49 7.21
N LYS A 76 19.80 -5.29 8.20
CA LYS A 76 18.56 -6.05 8.05
C LYS A 76 17.36 -5.14 7.97
N ALA A 77 17.31 -4.09 8.78
CA ALA A 77 16.22 -3.12 8.75
C ALA A 77 16.10 -2.44 7.38
N ILE A 78 17.22 -2.05 6.77
CA ILE A 78 17.25 -1.50 5.41
C ILE A 78 16.75 -2.53 4.40
N VAL A 79 17.30 -3.75 4.42
CA VAL A 79 16.90 -4.81 3.48
C VAL A 79 15.41 -5.12 3.59
N ILE A 80 14.90 -5.20 4.82
CA ILE A 80 13.49 -5.49 5.10
C ILE A 80 12.59 -4.35 4.63
N GLY A 81 12.95 -3.10 4.94
CA GLY A 81 12.20 -1.92 4.50
C GLY A 81 12.19 -1.78 2.98
N VAL A 82 13.31 -2.01 2.31
CA VAL A 82 13.43 -1.91 0.84
C VAL A 82 12.65 -3.04 0.15
N ILE A 83 12.85 -4.30 0.55
CA ILE A 83 12.19 -5.44 -0.12
C ILE A 83 10.69 -5.46 0.20
N GLY A 84 10.29 -5.17 1.44
CA GLY A 84 8.88 -5.07 1.81
C GLY A 84 8.16 -3.99 1.00
N SER A 85 8.73 -2.77 0.98
CA SER A 85 8.12 -1.66 0.25
C SER A 85 8.17 -1.84 -1.27
N LEU A 86 9.34 -2.02 -1.89
CA LEU A 86 9.47 -2.07 -3.37
C LEU A 86 8.99 -3.38 -3.96
N GLY A 87 9.29 -4.48 -3.28
CA GLY A 87 8.98 -5.82 -3.77
C GLY A 87 7.54 -6.20 -3.48
N VAL A 88 7.14 -6.22 -2.20
CA VAL A 88 5.82 -6.73 -1.81
C VAL A 88 4.73 -5.71 -2.07
N CYS A 89 4.83 -4.51 -1.50
CA CYS A 89 3.80 -3.49 -1.62
C CYS A 89 3.77 -2.83 -3.02
N GLY A 90 4.89 -2.26 -3.46
CA GLY A 90 4.96 -1.46 -4.68
C GLY A 90 4.63 -2.25 -5.95
N LEU A 91 5.10 -3.49 -6.06
CA LEU A 91 4.76 -4.32 -7.23
C LEU A 91 3.30 -4.80 -7.20
N SER A 92 2.76 -5.11 -6.01
CA SER A 92 1.39 -5.60 -5.87
C SER A 92 0.35 -4.53 -6.16
N ASP A 93 0.63 -3.27 -5.80
CA ASP A 93 -0.20 -2.10 -6.12
C ASP A 93 -0.36 -1.83 -7.63
N ILE A 94 0.46 -2.47 -8.46
CA ILE A 94 0.38 -2.40 -9.94
C ILE A 94 -0.21 -3.69 -10.49
N PHE A 95 0.33 -4.83 -10.04
CA PHE A 95 -0.05 -6.14 -10.58
C PHE A 95 -1.48 -6.55 -10.19
N LEU A 96 -1.89 -6.34 -8.93
CA LEU A 96 -3.22 -6.76 -8.48
C LEU A 96 -4.32 -5.90 -9.12
N PRO A 97 -4.20 -4.56 -9.24
CA PRO A 97 -5.15 -3.78 -10.03
C PRO A 97 -5.16 -4.13 -11.52
N TYR A 98 -4.00 -4.40 -12.12
CA TYR A 98 -3.92 -4.88 -13.51
C TYR A 98 -4.70 -6.19 -13.72
N VAL A 99 -4.47 -7.18 -12.85
CA VAL A 99 -5.19 -8.47 -12.89
C VAL A 99 -6.68 -8.26 -12.63
N SER A 100 -7.05 -7.37 -11.71
CA SER A 100 -8.45 -7.05 -11.41
C SER A 100 -9.16 -6.47 -12.64
N GLY A 101 -8.53 -5.54 -13.35
CA GLY A 101 -9.07 -4.99 -14.61
C GLY A 101 -9.21 -6.05 -15.70
N PHE A 102 -8.25 -6.97 -15.80
CA PHE A 102 -8.32 -8.11 -16.72
C PHE A 102 -9.48 -9.06 -16.38
N LEU A 103 -9.69 -9.38 -15.09
CA LEU A 103 -10.81 -10.21 -14.62
C LEU A 103 -12.18 -9.55 -14.86
N LEU A 104 -12.22 -8.22 -14.85
CA LEU A 104 -13.40 -7.42 -15.21
C LEU A 104 -13.61 -7.32 -16.74
N GLY A 105 -12.80 -8.00 -17.55
CA GLY A 105 -12.94 -8.06 -19.00
C GLY A 105 -12.34 -6.88 -19.75
N VAL A 106 -11.52 -6.05 -19.10
CA VAL A 106 -10.93 -4.84 -19.67
C VAL A 106 -9.47 -5.08 -20.05
N ARG A 107 -9.06 -4.55 -21.22
CA ARG A 107 -7.67 -4.54 -21.65
C ARG A 107 -6.90 -3.42 -20.94
N MET A 108 -6.29 -3.78 -19.82
CA MET A 108 -5.43 -2.88 -19.05
C MET A 108 -4.09 -2.64 -19.76
N GLN A 109 -3.57 -1.42 -19.66
CA GLN A 109 -2.17 -1.12 -19.98
C GLN A 109 -1.30 -1.38 -18.75
N LEU A 110 -0.21 -2.13 -18.91
CA LEU A 110 0.74 -2.36 -17.83
C LEU A 110 1.70 -1.18 -17.74
N HIS A 111 1.70 -0.50 -16.59
CA HIS A 111 2.62 0.60 -16.31
C HIS A 111 3.35 0.31 -15.01
N VAL A 112 4.65 0.08 -15.09
CA VAL A 112 5.46 -0.27 -13.92
C VAL A 112 6.22 0.96 -13.45
N CYS A 113 5.67 1.67 -12.46
CA CYS A 113 6.21 2.93 -11.93
C CYS A 113 7.70 2.86 -11.57
N ILE A 114 8.16 1.75 -10.99
CA ILE A 114 9.56 1.56 -10.58
C ILE A 114 10.51 1.52 -11.80
N ILE A 115 10.05 0.97 -12.93
CA ILE A 115 10.85 0.84 -14.15
C ILE A 115 10.80 2.14 -14.96
N GLU A 116 9.62 2.75 -15.06
CA GLU A 116 9.43 3.95 -15.88
C GLU A 116 9.89 5.23 -15.18
N HIS A 117 9.72 5.30 -13.86
CA HIS A 117 10.02 6.47 -13.04
C HIS A 117 10.83 6.13 -11.77
N PRO A 118 12.00 5.48 -11.88
CA PRO A 118 12.82 5.14 -10.72
C PRO A 118 13.24 6.35 -9.90
N GLN A 119 13.47 7.49 -10.57
CA GLN A 119 13.81 8.78 -9.97
C GLN A 119 12.70 9.31 -9.05
N LEU A 120 11.45 8.91 -9.28
CA LEU A 120 10.29 9.31 -8.49
C LEU A 120 10.12 8.38 -7.27
N ILE A 121 10.40 7.09 -7.42
CA ILE A 121 10.17 6.09 -6.37
C ILE A 121 11.33 6.03 -5.37
N LEU A 122 12.57 5.95 -5.85
CA LEU A 122 13.73 5.70 -5.00
C LEU A 122 13.92 6.76 -3.91
N PRO A 123 13.79 8.08 -4.19
CA PRO A 123 13.93 9.09 -3.13
C PRO A 123 12.90 8.94 -2.02
N TYR A 124 11.66 8.60 -2.36
CA TYR A 124 10.58 8.41 -1.39
C TYR A 124 10.83 7.19 -0.50
N VAL A 125 11.37 6.11 -1.07
CA VAL A 125 11.79 4.93 -0.28
C VAL A 125 12.94 5.30 0.65
N LEU A 126 13.97 6.00 0.16
CA LEU A 126 15.11 6.42 1.01
C LEU A 126 14.68 7.32 2.15
N VAL A 127 13.79 8.29 1.88
CA VAL A 127 13.19 9.14 2.92
C VAL A 127 12.38 8.29 3.88
N GLY A 128 11.57 7.34 3.39
CA GLY A 128 10.79 6.44 4.22
C GLY A 128 11.66 5.59 5.16
N LEU A 129 12.79 5.07 4.70
CA LEU A 129 13.76 4.37 5.55
C LEU A 129 14.32 5.27 6.64
N ALA A 130 14.76 6.49 6.29
CA ALA A 130 15.31 7.45 7.23
C ALA A 130 14.27 7.85 8.30
N VAL A 131 13.05 8.15 7.87
CA VAL A 131 11.90 8.46 8.72
C VAL A 131 11.58 7.25 9.62
N GLY A 132 11.63 6.03 9.09
CA GLY A 132 11.45 4.79 9.86
C GLY A 132 12.46 4.63 11.01
N PHE A 133 13.74 4.90 10.75
CA PHE A 133 14.77 4.88 11.80
C PHE A 133 14.58 5.97 12.86
N ILE A 134 14.09 7.15 12.46
CA ILE A 134 13.85 8.29 13.35
C ILE A 134 12.60 8.08 14.21
N LEU A 135 11.51 7.52 13.66
CA LEU A 135 10.24 7.32 14.38
C LEU A 135 10.23 6.10 15.29
N SER A 136 11.02 5.07 14.96
CA SER A 136 11.04 3.80 15.68
C SER A 136 11.39 3.88 17.18
N PRO A 137 12.32 4.74 17.64
CA PRO A 137 12.60 4.90 19.07
C PRO A 137 11.52 5.71 19.82
N THR A 138 10.66 6.46 19.12
CA THR A 138 9.98 7.60 19.73
C THR A 138 8.52 7.34 20.09
N THR A 139 7.69 6.62 19.31
CA THR A 139 6.30 6.32 19.73
C THR A 139 5.62 5.13 19.00
N ARG A 140 4.85 4.30 19.73
CA ARG A 140 3.86 3.33 19.18
C ARG A 140 2.87 4.01 18.22
N LYS A 141 2.53 5.27 18.50
CA LYS A 141 1.64 6.09 17.68
C LYS A 141 2.20 6.34 16.27
N GLY A 142 3.52 6.50 16.14
CA GLY A 142 4.19 6.70 14.84
C GLY A 142 4.03 5.50 13.91
N THR A 143 4.21 4.28 14.43
CA THR A 143 4.05 3.04 13.65
C THR A 143 2.61 2.79 13.21
N ILE A 144 1.64 3.10 14.09
CA ILE A 144 0.21 2.97 13.76
C ILE A 144 -0.15 4.01 12.70
N PHE A 145 0.30 5.26 12.86
CA PHE A 145 0.06 6.31 11.87
C PHE A 145 0.65 5.95 10.50
N SER A 146 1.91 5.52 10.42
CA SER A 146 2.51 5.11 9.15
C SER A 146 1.81 3.91 8.52
N HIS A 147 1.33 2.98 9.35
CA HIS A 147 0.54 1.83 8.87
C HIS A 147 -0.80 2.29 8.27
N SER A 148 -1.60 3.03 9.05
CA SER A 148 -2.90 3.54 8.59
C SER A 148 -2.77 4.47 7.38
N ALA A 149 -1.76 5.34 7.37
CA ALA A 149 -1.51 6.26 6.26
C ALA A 149 -1.17 5.52 4.97
N HIS A 150 -0.30 4.51 5.02
CA HIS A 150 0.07 3.79 3.78
C HIS A 150 -1.10 2.98 3.23
N VAL A 151 -1.98 2.40 4.06
CA VAL A 151 -3.18 1.67 3.60
C VAL A 151 -4.14 2.62 2.87
N VAL A 152 -4.37 3.82 3.41
CA VAL A 152 -5.19 4.85 2.76
C VAL A 152 -4.60 5.30 1.44
N VAL A 153 -3.30 5.57 1.43
CA VAL A 153 -2.60 6.03 0.23
C VAL A 153 -2.50 4.92 -0.83
N SER A 154 -2.29 3.66 -0.44
CA SER A 154 -2.31 2.48 -1.33
C SER A 154 -3.70 2.24 -1.93
N SER A 155 -4.76 2.38 -1.12
CA SER A 155 -6.15 2.26 -1.60
C SER A 155 -6.43 3.28 -2.70
N MET A 156 -6.02 4.54 -2.49
CA MET A 156 -6.16 5.58 -3.51
C MET A 156 -5.27 5.30 -4.73
N ALA A 157 -4.01 4.91 -4.55
CA ALA A 157 -3.09 4.59 -5.64
C ALA A 157 -3.64 3.45 -6.52
N SER A 158 -4.13 2.36 -5.91
CA SER A 158 -4.69 1.21 -6.62
C SER A 158 -5.93 1.57 -7.44
N LEU A 159 -6.84 2.39 -6.87
CA LEU A 159 -8.02 2.90 -7.56
C LEU A 159 -7.65 3.81 -8.75
N LEU A 160 -6.71 4.73 -8.55
CA LEU A 160 -6.24 5.64 -9.59
C LEU A 160 -5.53 4.89 -10.72
N TYR A 161 -4.75 3.85 -10.40
CA TYR A 161 -4.15 2.96 -11.40
C TYR A 161 -5.21 2.27 -12.24
N LEU A 162 -6.22 1.68 -11.59
CA LEU A 162 -7.28 0.94 -12.27
C LEU A 162 -8.02 1.80 -13.31
N VAL A 163 -8.36 3.05 -12.96
CA VAL A 163 -9.07 3.98 -13.85
C VAL A 163 -8.16 4.63 -14.90
N SER A 164 -6.89 4.91 -14.58
CA SER A 164 -5.96 5.58 -15.51
C SER A 164 -5.42 4.68 -16.61
N TYR A 165 -5.48 3.36 -16.43
CA TYR A 165 -4.89 2.38 -17.36
C TYR A 165 -5.90 1.40 -17.97
N GLY A 166 -7.21 1.55 -17.72
CA GLY A 166 -8.22 0.88 -18.55
C GLY A 166 -9.66 0.87 -18.05
N LEU A 167 -9.93 0.82 -16.74
CA LEU A 167 -11.29 0.64 -16.22
C LEU A 167 -12.03 1.99 -16.10
N HIS A 168 -12.40 2.58 -17.23
CA HIS A 168 -13.06 3.88 -17.24
C HIS A 168 -14.49 3.82 -16.69
N ASP A 169 -15.27 2.80 -17.05
CA ASP A 169 -16.64 2.59 -16.56
C ASP A 169 -16.68 1.81 -15.23
N TRP A 170 -15.80 2.14 -14.29
CA TRP A 170 -15.66 1.42 -13.03
C TRP A 170 -16.93 1.47 -12.16
N VAL A 171 -17.79 2.48 -12.35
CA VAL A 171 -19.01 2.68 -11.55
C VAL A 171 -20.02 1.56 -11.77
N SER A 172 -20.16 1.06 -13.02
CA SER A 172 -21.08 -0.04 -13.34
C SER A 172 -20.69 -1.35 -12.66
N VAL A 173 -19.40 -1.53 -12.39
CA VAL A 173 -18.81 -2.70 -11.70
C VAL A 173 -18.31 -2.38 -10.28
N GLY A 174 -18.80 -1.29 -9.68
CA GLY A 174 -18.25 -0.75 -8.42
C GLY A 174 -18.21 -1.75 -7.26
N GLY A 175 -19.20 -2.64 -7.16
CA GLY A 175 -19.20 -3.69 -6.12
C GLY A 175 -18.03 -4.67 -6.25
N LEU A 176 -17.65 -5.06 -7.47
CA LEU A 176 -16.49 -5.91 -7.71
C LEU A 176 -15.18 -5.14 -7.53
N VAL A 177 -15.14 -3.87 -7.95
CA VAL A 177 -13.99 -2.98 -7.71
C VAL A 177 -13.70 -2.88 -6.21
N LEU A 178 -14.71 -2.68 -5.36
CA LEU A 178 -14.54 -2.67 -3.92
C LEU A 178 -13.87 -3.96 -3.41
N ILE A 179 -14.39 -5.12 -3.80
CA ILE A 179 -13.87 -6.42 -3.36
C ILE A 179 -12.41 -6.60 -3.83
N TYR A 180 -12.15 -6.37 -5.11
CA TYR A 180 -10.81 -6.55 -5.67
C TYR A 180 -9.80 -5.58 -5.08
N MET A 181 -10.16 -4.31 -4.86
CA MET A 181 -9.24 -3.33 -4.27
C MET A 181 -8.99 -3.60 -2.79
N VAL A 182 -9.98 -4.06 -2.02
CA VAL A 182 -9.76 -4.50 -0.63
C VAL A 182 -8.75 -5.64 -0.58
N LEU A 183 -8.88 -6.64 -1.45
CA LEU A 183 -7.91 -7.73 -1.55
C LEU A 183 -6.54 -7.25 -2.03
N ALA A 184 -6.52 -6.35 -3.02
CA ALA A 184 -5.31 -5.81 -3.62
C ALA A 184 -4.47 -5.00 -2.63
N VAL A 185 -5.10 -4.30 -1.68
CA VAL A 185 -4.40 -3.53 -0.64
C VAL A 185 -4.06 -4.43 0.54
N MET A 186 -5.03 -5.18 1.07
CA MET A 186 -4.88 -5.90 2.33
C MET A 186 -3.80 -7.00 2.24
N LEU A 187 -3.80 -7.79 1.17
CA LEU A 187 -2.87 -8.92 1.04
C LEU A 187 -1.39 -8.49 1.04
N PRO A 188 -0.94 -7.57 0.17
CA PRO A 188 0.46 -7.15 0.17
C PRO A 188 0.83 -6.30 1.39
N CYS A 189 -0.02 -5.37 1.83
CA CYS A 189 0.30 -4.52 2.98
C CYS A 189 0.49 -5.34 4.27
N CYS A 190 -0.43 -6.26 4.58
CA CYS A 190 -0.27 -7.14 5.75
C CYS A 190 0.94 -8.08 5.60
N THR A 191 1.20 -8.57 4.38
CA THR A 191 2.36 -9.45 4.13
C THR A 191 3.68 -8.71 4.33
N SER A 192 3.79 -7.49 3.82
CA SER A 192 4.99 -6.65 3.95
C SER A 192 5.24 -6.22 5.39
N ASP A 193 4.19 -5.80 6.11
CA ASP A 193 4.37 -5.21 7.44
C ASP A 193 4.51 -6.25 8.55
N ILE A 194 3.99 -7.46 8.34
CA ILE A 194 3.84 -8.45 9.42
C ILE A 194 4.63 -9.70 9.10
N VAL A 195 4.28 -10.38 8.00
CA VAL A 195 4.87 -11.68 7.65
C VAL A 195 6.36 -11.52 7.38
N PHE A 196 6.73 -10.52 6.59
CA PHE A 196 8.12 -10.36 6.14
C PHE A 196 9.10 -10.03 7.28
N PRO A 197 8.83 -9.06 8.18
CA PRO A 197 9.66 -8.85 9.37
C PRO A 197 9.73 -10.07 10.31
N LEU A 198 8.61 -10.78 10.51
CA LEU A 198 8.55 -11.96 11.40
C LEU A 198 9.40 -13.13 10.90
N LEU A 199 9.54 -13.29 9.59
CA LEU A 199 10.36 -14.33 8.99
C LEU A 199 11.86 -14.07 9.16
N LEU A 200 12.27 -12.80 9.21
CA LEU A 200 13.67 -12.39 9.16
C LEU A 200 14.29 -12.01 10.52
N ILE A 201 13.46 -11.94 11.57
CA ILE A 201 13.96 -11.86 12.95
C ILE A 201 14.78 -13.12 13.29
N SER A 202 15.98 -12.91 13.84
CA SER A 202 16.87 -14.01 14.22
C SER A 202 16.62 -14.56 15.62
N GLU A 203 16.32 -13.69 16.59
CA GLU A 203 16.23 -14.09 18.00
C GLU A 203 14.79 -14.54 18.37
N PRO A 204 14.60 -15.73 18.95
CA PRO A 204 13.28 -16.21 19.38
C PRO A 204 12.57 -15.26 20.36
N ALA A 205 13.35 -14.62 21.26
CA ALA A 205 12.84 -13.67 22.24
C ALA A 205 12.28 -12.40 21.56
N ASP A 206 12.98 -11.87 20.55
CA ASP A 206 12.52 -10.67 19.83
C ASP A 206 11.34 -11.00 18.91
N LYS A 207 11.28 -12.23 18.39
CA LYS A 207 10.13 -12.74 17.63
C LYS A 207 8.87 -12.80 18.50
N ALA A 208 9.00 -13.26 19.73
CA ALA A 208 7.89 -13.30 20.70
C ALA A 208 7.42 -11.88 21.06
N LYS A 209 8.35 -10.96 21.33
CA LYS A 209 8.01 -9.55 21.59
C LYS A 209 7.31 -8.89 20.40
N MET A 210 7.79 -9.13 19.19
CA MET A 210 7.19 -8.54 17.99
C MET A 210 5.78 -9.09 17.73
N ARG A 211 5.55 -10.39 17.94
CA ARG A 211 4.20 -10.98 17.90
C ARG A 211 3.25 -10.35 18.91
N ALA A 212 3.72 -10.12 20.13
CA ALA A 212 2.93 -9.43 21.16
C ALA A 212 2.62 -7.98 20.75
N ALA A 213 3.59 -7.26 20.18
CA ALA A 213 3.42 -5.89 19.73
C ALA A 213 2.36 -5.74 18.62
N PHE A 214 2.24 -6.71 17.70
CA PHE A 214 1.19 -6.74 16.68
C PHE A 214 -0.19 -6.98 17.29
N SER A 215 -0.33 -7.93 18.24
CA SER A 215 -1.60 -8.14 18.95
C SER A 215 -2.07 -6.91 19.75
N GLU A 216 -1.13 -6.04 20.10
CA GLU A 216 -1.38 -4.79 20.80
C GLU A 216 -1.58 -3.61 19.84
N GLN A 217 -1.41 -3.76 18.53
CA GLN A 217 -1.73 -2.71 17.53
C GLN A 217 -3.22 -2.65 17.16
N ARG A 218 -4.05 -3.50 17.78
CA ARG A 218 -5.52 -3.34 17.86
C ARG A 218 -5.97 -1.96 18.31
#